data_AF-A0A1S2LLU6-F1
#
_entry.id   AF-A0A1S2LLU6-F1
#
_cell.length_a   1.000
_cell.length_b   1.000
_cell.length_c   1.000
_cell.angle_alpha   90.00
_cell.angle_beta   90.00
_cell.angle_gamma   90.00
#
_symmetry.space_group_name_H-M   'P 1'
#
loop_
_entity.id
_entity.type
_entity.pdbx_description
1 polymer ?
#
loop_
_entity_poly.entity_id
_entity_poly.type
_entity_poly.pdbx_seq_one_letter_code
_entity_poly.pdbx_strand_id
1 'polypeptide(L)'
;MNKRNVVEIVLHFDADKTVSYKTVLNEIKQCEELKKINANVNYLLTINELIELFDLSRAAFEQNIIENDKINTGVKHINVEGLNVSRTRIFIDAIDLIEYLIEHCNLTYWKKSEIKDNHFTLEALSKNDITREDVEYLAKSLFQGRLKSSKNIEGEYKRTRKMVRRLENIIDTVTFAFPGSQRQLRRFVLSPLEDDTQMEHYFKHYKSYENKIIRLKKD
;
A
#
# COMPACT_ATOMS: atom_id res chain seq x y z
N MET A 1 -4.69 -7.47 27.32
CA MET A 1 -5.42 -7.92 26.10
C MET A 1 -4.43 -8.65 25.22
N ASN A 2 -4.75 -9.87 24.76
CA ASN A 2 -3.82 -10.70 24.00
C ASN A 2 -3.46 -10.02 22.66
N LYS A 3 -2.18 -9.71 22.47
CA LYS A 3 -1.58 -9.19 21.23
C LYS A 3 -1.60 -10.28 20.12
N ARG A 4 -2.79 -10.69 19.65
CA ARG A 4 -2.97 -11.75 18.63
C ARG A 4 -2.38 -11.43 17.26
N ASN A 5 -1.96 -10.19 17.02
CA ASN A 5 -1.53 -9.69 15.72
C ASN A 5 0.00 -9.47 15.64
N VAL A 6 0.76 -9.86 16.67
CA VAL A 6 2.23 -9.72 16.66
C VAL A 6 2.86 -11.08 16.45
N VAL A 7 3.81 -11.15 15.52
CA VAL A 7 4.74 -12.26 15.38
C VAL A 7 6.12 -11.76 15.77
N GLU A 8 6.66 -12.26 16.87
CA GLU A 8 8.00 -11.89 17.32
C GLU A 8 9.02 -12.86 16.71
N ILE A 9 10.05 -12.33 16.05
CA ILE A 9 11.17 -13.09 15.49
C ILE A 9 12.46 -12.48 16.01
N VAL A 10 13.31 -13.33 16.58
CA VAL A 10 14.65 -12.94 17.02
C VAL A 10 15.66 -13.44 16.00
N LEU A 11 16.40 -12.52 15.38
CA LEU A 11 17.47 -12.86 14.44
C LEU A 11 18.83 -12.71 15.13
N HIS A 12 19.65 -13.75 15.03
CA HIS A 12 21.01 -13.76 15.52
C HIS A 12 21.98 -13.53 14.36
N PHE A 13 22.66 -12.39 14.38
CA PHE A 13 23.74 -12.06 13.44
C PHE A 13 25.08 -12.08 14.17
N ASP A 14 26.15 -12.48 13.48
CA ASP A 14 27.52 -12.41 14.02
C ASP A 14 27.84 -10.96 14.44
N ALA A 15 28.39 -10.78 15.65
CA ALA A 15 28.68 -9.48 16.28
C ALA A 15 29.50 -8.51 15.40
N ASP A 16 30.30 -9.04 14.47
CA ASP A 16 31.25 -8.26 13.67
C ASP A 16 30.70 -7.82 12.29
N LYS A 17 29.42 -8.08 11.99
CA LYS A 17 28.84 -7.78 10.68
C LYS A 17 27.80 -6.65 10.74
N THR A 18 28.04 -5.57 9.99
CA THR A 18 27.01 -4.58 9.67
C THR A 18 25.91 -5.22 8.83
N VAL A 19 24.72 -5.35 9.41
CA VAL A 19 23.60 -6.05 8.75
C VAL A 19 22.79 -5.08 7.89
N SER A 20 22.75 -5.34 6.59
CA SER A 20 21.93 -4.57 5.65
C SER A 20 20.44 -4.91 5.76
N TYR A 21 19.56 -4.01 5.32
CA TYR A 21 18.12 -4.26 5.22
C TYR A 21 17.78 -5.51 4.40
N LYS A 22 18.47 -5.70 3.26
CA LYS A 22 18.28 -6.85 2.37
C LYS A 22 18.66 -8.17 3.04
N THR A 23 19.70 -8.15 3.87
CA THR A 23 20.14 -9.31 4.67
C THR A 23 19.05 -9.70 5.67
N VAL A 24 18.53 -8.73 6.43
CA VAL A 24 17.44 -8.96 7.39
C VAL A 24 16.20 -9.56 6.71
N LEU A 25 15.77 -8.97 5.59
CA LEU A 25 14.62 -9.48 4.83
C LEU A 25 14.78 -10.93 4.35
N ASN A 26 15.98 -11.30 3.89
CA ASN A 26 16.24 -12.65 3.42
C ASN A 26 16.19 -13.67 4.57
N GLU A 27 16.76 -13.34 5.73
CA GLU A 27 16.69 -14.19 6.92
C GLU A 27 15.25 -14.36 7.43
N ILE A 28 14.46 -13.29 7.44
CA ILE A 28 13.03 -13.37 7.80
C ILE A 28 12.31 -14.37 6.89
N LYS A 29 12.52 -14.30 5.57
CA LYS A 29 11.87 -15.24 4.61
C LYS A 29 12.27 -16.70 4.83
N GLN A 30 13.42 -16.96 5.44
CA GLN A 30 13.92 -18.31 5.70
C GLN A 30 13.58 -18.82 7.10
N CYS A 31 13.13 -17.94 8.00
CA CYS A 31 12.77 -18.27 9.38
C CYS A 31 11.66 -19.33 9.45
N GLU A 32 11.93 -20.46 10.11
CA GLU A 32 10.96 -21.54 10.26
C GLU A 32 9.72 -21.14 11.08
N GLU A 33 9.87 -20.21 12.01
CA GLU A 33 8.76 -19.77 12.89
C GLU A 33 7.65 -19.12 12.07
N LEU A 34 7.99 -18.39 11.00
CA LEU A 34 7.02 -17.85 10.04
C LEU A 34 6.30 -18.93 9.24
N LYS A 35 7.02 -19.99 8.86
CA LYS A 35 6.43 -21.15 8.18
C LYS A 35 5.46 -21.91 9.09
N LYS A 36 5.75 -22.01 10.39
CA LYS A 36 4.93 -22.73 11.38
C LYS A 36 3.60 -22.03 11.68
N ILE A 37 3.54 -20.70 11.62
CA ILE A 37 2.30 -19.94 11.87
C ILE A 37 1.45 -19.72 10.61
N ASN A 38 1.78 -20.41 9.50
CA ASN A 38 1.13 -20.30 8.21
C ASN A 38 0.95 -18.84 7.74
N ALA A 39 1.85 -17.94 8.16
CA ALA A 39 1.89 -16.58 7.66
C ALA A 39 2.45 -16.68 6.25
N ASN A 40 1.57 -16.65 5.26
CA ASN A 40 1.98 -16.64 3.87
C ASN A 40 2.52 -15.26 3.53
N VAL A 41 3.75 -15.00 3.99
CA VAL A 41 4.41 -13.72 3.90
C VAL A 41 4.90 -13.49 2.48
N ASN A 42 4.15 -12.71 1.72
CA ASN A 42 4.47 -12.47 0.30
C ASN A 42 5.23 -11.15 0.10
N TYR A 43 4.78 -10.09 0.76
CA TYR A 43 5.12 -8.71 0.41
C TYR A 43 5.45 -7.88 1.66
N LEU A 44 6.61 -8.12 2.29
CA LEU A 44 6.99 -7.41 3.51
C LEU A 44 7.46 -5.97 3.24
N LEU A 45 6.85 -5.04 3.97
CA LEU A 45 7.20 -3.63 4.00
C LEU A 45 7.55 -3.20 5.42
N THR A 46 8.49 -2.26 5.55
CA THR A 46 8.77 -1.63 6.84
C THR A 46 7.73 -0.57 7.16
N ILE A 47 7.51 -0.35 8.46
CA ILE A 47 6.73 0.80 8.93
C ILE A 47 7.23 2.12 8.34
N ASN A 48 8.54 2.32 8.20
CA ASN A 48 9.09 3.59 7.70
C ASN A 48 8.66 3.87 6.24
N GLU A 49 8.71 2.86 5.38
CA GLU A 49 8.24 2.97 3.99
C GLU A 49 6.75 3.33 3.94
N LEU A 50 5.94 2.72 4.82
CA LEU A 50 4.50 2.95 4.89
C LEU A 50 4.14 4.33 5.48
N ILE A 51 4.88 4.79 6.49
CA ILE A 51 4.74 6.12 7.10
C ILE A 51 5.01 7.19 6.05
N GLU A 52 6.10 7.06 5.30
CA GLU A 52 6.48 7.99 4.24
C GLU A 52 5.41 8.00 3.14
N LEU A 53 4.96 6.82 2.71
CA LEU A 53 3.93 6.69 1.69
C LEU A 53 2.61 7.35 2.10
N PHE A 54 2.11 7.01 3.29
CA PHE A 54 0.83 7.50 3.79
C PHE A 54 0.90 8.93 4.33
N ASP A 55 2.10 9.51 4.43
CA ASP A 55 2.39 10.83 5.03
C ASP A 55 1.77 10.95 6.42
N LEU A 56 2.01 9.92 7.24
CA LEU A 56 1.58 9.83 8.64
C LEU A 56 2.78 10.01 9.56
N SER A 57 2.55 10.33 10.84
CA SER A 57 3.59 10.14 11.85
C SER A 57 3.64 8.66 12.25
N ARG A 58 4.77 8.22 12.81
CA ARG A 58 4.89 6.85 13.36
C ARG A 58 3.83 6.54 14.40
N ALA A 59 3.61 7.46 15.34
CA ALA A 59 2.57 7.30 16.37
C ALA A 59 1.17 7.18 15.77
N ALA A 60 0.85 7.99 14.74
CA ALA A 60 -0.44 7.87 14.06
C ALA A 60 -0.57 6.56 13.28
N PHE A 61 0.51 6.08 12.67
CA PHE A 61 0.52 4.79 12.00
C PHE A 61 0.26 3.64 12.99
N GLU A 62 1.04 3.57 14.07
CA GLU A 62 0.91 2.54 15.10
C GLU A 62 -0.50 2.56 15.70
N GLN A 63 -1.01 3.71 16.11
CA GLN A 63 -2.36 3.83 16.68
C GLN A 63 -3.49 3.47 15.71
N ASN A 64 -3.38 3.78 14.41
CA ASN A 64 -4.50 3.56 13.47
C ASN A 64 -4.44 2.21 12.74
N ILE A 65 -3.28 1.55 12.69
CA ILE A 65 -3.07 0.33 11.90
C ILE A 65 -2.65 -0.85 12.78
N ILE A 66 -1.80 -0.63 13.78
CA ILE A 66 -1.25 -1.71 14.60
C ILE A 66 -2.06 -1.90 15.89
N GLU A 67 -2.37 -0.79 16.56
CA GLU A 67 -2.98 -0.71 17.88
C GLU A 67 -4.33 0.03 17.80
N ASN A 68 -5.18 -0.31 16.81
CA ASN A 68 -6.42 0.43 16.61
C ASN A 68 -7.47 0.13 17.69
N ASP A 69 -7.48 0.97 18.73
CA ASP A 69 -8.38 0.89 19.88
C ASP A 69 -9.87 1.01 19.51
N LYS A 70 -10.21 1.67 18.39
CA LYS A 70 -11.62 1.87 17.99
C LYS A 70 -12.26 0.60 17.45
N ILE A 71 -11.47 -0.24 16.79
CA ILE A 71 -11.93 -1.46 16.12
C ILE A 71 -11.51 -2.71 16.91
N ASN A 72 -10.59 -2.55 17.87
CA ASN A 72 -9.95 -3.63 18.63
C ASN A 72 -9.29 -4.70 17.73
N THR A 73 -8.92 -4.32 16.51
CA THR A 73 -8.20 -5.15 15.53
C THR A 73 -7.03 -4.36 14.96
N GLY A 74 -5.96 -5.04 14.56
CA GLY A 74 -4.77 -4.42 13.99
C GLY A 74 -4.14 -5.36 12.97
N VAL A 75 -3.33 -4.80 12.08
CA VAL A 75 -2.64 -5.58 11.04
C VAL A 75 -1.62 -6.51 11.70
N LYS A 76 -1.56 -7.75 11.21
CA LYS A 76 -0.54 -8.69 11.65
C LYS A 76 0.83 -8.16 11.22
N HIS A 77 1.76 -8.10 12.16
CA HIS A 77 3.09 -7.55 11.90
C HIS A 77 4.16 -8.38 12.59
N ILE A 78 5.36 -8.28 12.02
CA ILE A 78 6.53 -9.03 12.43
C ILE A 78 7.49 -8.08 13.12
N ASN A 79 7.75 -8.33 14.40
CA ASN A 79 8.77 -7.63 15.15
C ASN A 79 10.08 -8.40 15.03
N VAL A 80 11.11 -7.70 14.57
CA VAL A 80 12.43 -8.26 14.34
C VAL A 80 13.42 -7.58 15.25
N GLU A 81 13.96 -8.37 16.16
CA GLU A 81 14.96 -7.96 17.14
C GLU A 81 16.27 -8.70 16.89
N GLY A 82 17.38 -8.12 17.33
CA GLY A 82 18.68 -8.78 17.24
C GLY A 82 19.78 -7.99 17.96
N LEU A 83 20.81 -8.71 18.41
CA LEU A 83 21.98 -8.13 19.09
C LEU A 83 22.65 -7.00 18.30
N ASN A 84 22.64 -7.10 16.96
CA ASN A 84 23.20 -6.08 16.04
C ASN A 84 22.14 -5.23 15.34
N VAL A 85 20.88 -5.35 15.74
CA VAL A 85 19.79 -4.52 15.23
C VAL A 85 19.49 -3.48 16.30
N SER A 86 20.00 -2.26 16.11
CA SER A 86 20.00 -1.20 17.14
C SER A 86 18.61 -0.81 17.67
N ARG A 87 17.53 -1.17 16.97
CA ARG A 87 16.12 -0.95 17.36
C ARG A 87 15.25 -2.05 16.76
N THR A 88 14.22 -2.49 17.46
CA THR A 88 13.18 -3.39 16.94
C THR A 88 12.66 -2.85 15.61
N ARG A 89 12.75 -3.68 14.56
CA ARG A 89 12.21 -3.37 13.24
C ARG A 89 10.85 -4.03 13.10
N ILE A 90 9.89 -3.28 12.59
CA ILE A 90 8.53 -3.80 12.39
C ILE A 90 8.26 -3.90 10.90
N PHE A 91 7.84 -5.08 10.50
CA PHE A 91 7.45 -5.41 9.14
C PHE A 91 5.97 -5.76 9.07
N ILE A 92 5.32 -5.37 7.98
CA ILE A 92 3.91 -5.62 7.72
C ILE A 92 3.81 -6.33 6.38
N ASP A 93 2.99 -7.38 6.31
CA ASP A 93 2.63 -7.96 5.01
C ASP A 93 1.65 -7.02 4.30
N ALA A 94 1.98 -6.65 3.06
CA ALA A 94 1.13 -5.80 2.25
C ALA A 94 -0.25 -6.43 2.01
N ILE A 95 -0.37 -7.76 1.99
CA ILE A 95 -1.68 -8.43 1.84
C ILE A 95 -2.55 -8.12 3.05
N ASP A 96 -2.08 -8.43 4.25
CA ASP A 96 -2.81 -8.19 5.51
C ASP A 96 -3.16 -6.70 5.67
N LEU A 97 -2.27 -5.81 5.24
CA LEU A 97 -2.54 -4.38 5.26
C LEU A 97 -3.67 -3.98 4.30
N ILE A 98 -3.66 -4.48 3.05
CA ILE A 98 -4.72 -4.19 2.09
C ILE A 98 -6.06 -4.75 2.57
N GLU A 99 -6.09 -5.96 3.10
CA GLU A 99 -7.29 -6.57 3.67
C GLU A 99 -7.84 -5.73 4.84
N TYR A 100 -6.97 -5.31 5.76
CA TYR A 100 -7.35 -4.38 6.83
C TYR A 100 -7.94 -3.07 6.28
N LEU A 101 -7.31 -2.47 5.26
CA LEU A 101 -7.82 -1.24 4.67
C LEU A 101 -9.19 -1.43 4.01
N ILE A 102 -9.43 -2.59 3.40
CA ILE A 102 -10.72 -2.96 2.79
C ILE A 102 -11.78 -3.15 3.87
N GLU A 103 -11.49 -3.95 4.89
CA GLU A 103 -12.46 -4.35 5.90
C GLU A 103 -12.85 -3.21 6.85
N HIS A 104 -11.86 -2.37 7.16
CA HIS A 104 -11.93 -1.43 8.28
C HIS A 104 -11.70 0.03 7.89
N CYS A 105 -11.07 0.33 6.75
CA CYS A 105 -10.78 1.69 6.32
C CYS A 105 -11.54 2.11 5.07
N ASN A 106 -12.62 1.42 4.71
CA ASN A 106 -13.46 1.73 3.53
C ASN A 106 -12.62 1.94 2.26
N LEU A 107 -11.66 1.06 2.00
CA LEU A 107 -10.86 1.15 0.78
C LEU A 107 -11.77 1.02 -0.46
N THR A 108 -11.70 2.02 -1.34
CA THR A 108 -12.23 1.97 -2.70
C THR A 108 -11.08 1.85 -3.68
N TYR A 109 -11.12 0.82 -4.51
CA TYR A 109 -10.21 0.65 -5.63
C TYR A 109 -10.91 1.09 -6.91
N TRP A 110 -10.41 2.13 -7.56
CA TRP A 110 -10.88 2.57 -8.87
C TRP A 110 -10.04 1.86 -9.93
N LYS A 111 -10.58 0.77 -10.47
CA LYS A 111 -9.94 -0.08 -11.46
C LYS A 111 -10.28 0.41 -12.86
N LYS A 112 -9.27 0.57 -13.70
CA LYS A 112 -9.43 0.89 -15.11
C LYS A 112 -9.71 -0.37 -15.90
N SER A 113 -10.88 -0.39 -16.55
CA SER A 113 -11.33 -1.51 -17.38
C SER A 113 -11.48 -1.02 -18.82
N GLU A 114 -10.99 -1.80 -19.79
CA GLU A 114 -11.23 -1.52 -21.21
C GLU A 114 -12.62 -2.00 -21.60
N ILE A 115 -13.41 -1.13 -22.24
CA ILE A 115 -14.76 -1.47 -22.72
C ILE A 115 -14.72 -1.85 -24.20
N LYS A 116 -14.04 -1.03 -25.04
CA LYS A 116 -13.96 -1.20 -26.50
C LYS A 116 -12.98 -0.22 -27.13
N ASP A 117 -12.20 -0.62 -28.14
CA ASP A 117 -11.42 0.25 -29.04
C ASP A 117 -10.84 1.52 -28.36
N ASN A 118 -9.86 1.37 -27.46
CA ASN A 118 -9.24 2.49 -26.72
C ASN A 118 -10.20 3.31 -25.82
N HIS A 119 -11.41 2.83 -25.52
CA HIS A 119 -12.31 3.41 -24.52
C HIS A 119 -12.20 2.63 -23.22
N PHE A 120 -12.08 3.38 -22.15
CA PHE A 120 -11.89 2.85 -20.82
C PHE A 120 -13.01 3.34 -19.91
N THR A 121 -13.22 2.64 -18.82
CA THR A 121 -13.99 3.15 -17.69
C THR A 121 -13.19 2.98 -16.41
N LEU A 122 -13.60 3.70 -15.38
CA LEU A 122 -13.10 3.52 -14.03
C LEU A 122 -14.23 2.96 -13.18
N GLU A 123 -14.08 1.71 -12.77
CA GLU A 123 -15.02 1.01 -11.91
C GLU A 123 -14.58 1.18 -10.46
N ALA A 124 -15.46 1.73 -9.63
CA ALA A 124 -15.24 1.82 -8.20
C ALA A 124 -15.61 0.48 -7.54
N LEU A 125 -14.59 -0.26 -7.13
CA LEU A 125 -14.72 -1.50 -6.36
C LEU A 125 -14.60 -1.20 -4.88
N SER A 126 -15.49 -1.75 -4.07
CA SER A 126 -15.50 -1.56 -2.61
C SER A 126 -15.75 -2.87 -1.91
N LYS A 127 -15.08 -3.11 -0.76
CA LYS A 127 -15.24 -4.28 0.13
C LYS A 127 -15.58 -5.62 -0.55
N ASN A 128 -16.87 -5.87 -0.84
CA ASN A 128 -17.35 -7.11 -1.42
C ASN A 128 -17.05 -7.26 -2.94
N ASP A 129 -16.74 -6.16 -3.63
CA ASP A 129 -16.43 -6.14 -5.06
C ASP A 129 -14.94 -6.35 -5.36
N ILE A 130 -14.09 -6.24 -4.33
CA ILE A 130 -12.64 -6.39 -4.47
C ILE A 130 -12.31 -7.88 -4.36
N THR A 131 -11.84 -8.46 -5.46
CA THR A 131 -11.52 -9.88 -5.52
C THR A 131 -10.18 -10.19 -4.85
N ARG A 132 -9.90 -11.48 -4.62
CA ARG A 132 -8.60 -11.91 -4.10
C ARG A 132 -7.45 -11.53 -5.04
N GLU A 133 -7.67 -11.60 -6.35
CA GLU A 133 -6.69 -11.18 -7.36
C GLU A 133 -6.40 -9.68 -7.27
N ASP A 134 -7.43 -8.87 -7.02
CA ASP A 134 -7.26 -7.42 -6.80
C ASP A 134 -6.45 -7.15 -5.52
N VAL A 135 -6.72 -7.88 -4.43
CA VAL A 135 -5.93 -7.78 -3.19
C VAL A 135 -4.45 -8.06 -3.45
N GLU A 136 -4.14 -9.14 -4.16
CA GLU A 136 -2.76 -9.52 -4.49
C GLU A 136 -2.10 -8.49 -5.41
N TYR A 137 -2.84 -7.97 -6.41
CA TYR A 137 -2.35 -6.91 -7.28
C TYR A 137 -2.05 -5.61 -6.52
N LEU A 138 -2.94 -5.18 -5.63
CA LEU A 138 -2.76 -3.98 -4.80
C LEU A 138 -1.58 -4.15 -3.84
N ALA A 139 -1.48 -5.31 -3.19
CA ALA A 139 -0.40 -5.62 -2.26
C ALA A 139 0.96 -5.66 -2.97
N LYS A 140 1.02 -6.30 -4.14
CA LYS A 140 2.22 -6.29 -5.01
C LYS A 140 2.57 -4.88 -5.46
N SER A 141 1.58 -4.08 -5.88
CA SER A 141 1.79 -2.69 -6.31
C SER A 141 2.31 -1.82 -5.18
N LEU A 142 1.79 -2.00 -3.96
CA LEU A 142 2.29 -1.34 -2.77
C LEU A 142 3.74 -1.74 -2.47
N PHE A 143 4.04 -3.04 -2.47
CA PHE A 143 5.38 -3.57 -2.22
C PHE A 143 6.43 -3.13 -3.24
N GLN A 144 6.03 -3.03 -4.51
CA GLN A 144 6.89 -2.54 -5.58
C GLN A 144 7.07 -1.00 -5.55
N GLY A 145 6.48 -0.31 -4.57
CA GLY A 145 6.53 1.15 -4.48
C GLY A 145 5.73 1.86 -5.57
N ARG A 146 4.84 1.16 -6.27
CA ARG A 146 4.03 1.73 -7.36
C ARG A 146 2.84 2.53 -6.84
N LEU A 147 2.39 2.28 -5.62
CA LEU A 147 1.39 3.13 -5.00
C LEU A 147 2.04 4.46 -4.60
N LYS A 148 1.61 5.58 -5.18
CA LYS A 148 2.20 6.90 -4.93
C LYS A 148 1.13 7.88 -4.43
N SER A 149 1.47 8.62 -3.38
CA SER A 149 0.64 9.75 -2.93
C SER A 149 0.73 10.92 -3.92
N SER A 150 -0.25 11.83 -3.91
CA SER A 150 -0.19 13.01 -4.80
C SER A 150 1.09 13.83 -4.58
N LYS A 151 1.58 13.94 -3.33
CA LYS A 151 2.81 14.66 -2.98
C LYS A 151 4.05 14.00 -3.60
N ASN A 152 4.12 12.67 -3.57
CA ASN A 152 5.25 11.93 -4.17
C ASN A 152 5.26 12.13 -5.68
N ILE A 153 4.09 12.06 -6.33
CA ILE A 153 3.96 12.32 -7.77
C ILE A 153 4.34 13.76 -8.14
N GLU A 154 3.89 14.75 -7.35
CA GLU A 154 4.26 16.15 -7.55
C GLU A 154 5.78 16.34 -7.48
N GLY A 155 6.45 15.69 -6.51
CA GLY A 155 7.90 15.76 -6.33
C GLY A 155 8.68 15.05 -7.45
N GLU A 156 8.30 13.83 -7.78
CA GLU A 156 8.97 12.95 -8.76
C GLU A 156 8.90 13.52 -10.18
N TYR A 157 7.70 13.95 -10.61
CA TYR A 157 7.46 14.46 -11.97
C TYR A 157 7.43 15.99 -12.07
N LYS A 158 7.71 16.70 -10.97
CA LYS A 158 7.68 18.18 -10.89
C LYS A 158 6.39 18.78 -11.46
N ARG A 159 5.24 18.19 -11.10
CA ARG A 159 3.90 18.58 -11.59
C ARG A 159 3.10 19.34 -10.53
N THR A 160 2.06 20.04 -10.98
CA THR A 160 1.15 20.76 -10.07
C THR A 160 0.08 19.83 -9.51
N ARG A 161 -0.38 20.08 -8.28
CA ARG A 161 -1.49 19.36 -7.63
C ARG A 161 -2.75 19.24 -8.48
N LYS A 162 -3.11 20.30 -9.21
CA LYS A 162 -4.29 20.29 -10.10
C LYS A 162 -4.14 19.28 -11.25
N MET A 163 -2.93 19.14 -11.78
CA MET A 163 -2.63 18.17 -12.84
C MET A 163 -2.60 16.74 -12.29
N VAL A 164 -2.00 16.52 -11.13
CA VAL A 164 -2.00 15.21 -10.46
C VAL A 164 -3.41 14.74 -10.14
N ARG A 165 -4.28 15.60 -9.60
CA ARG A 165 -5.70 15.26 -9.36
C ARG A 165 -6.44 14.81 -10.62
N ARG A 166 -6.10 15.35 -11.78
CA ARG A 166 -6.73 14.95 -13.04
C ARG A 166 -6.25 13.59 -13.53
N LEU A 167 -5.01 13.21 -13.21
CA LEU A 167 -4.52 11.88 -13.52
C LEU A 167 -5.33 10.80 -12.82
N GLU A 168 -5.79 11.07 -11.61
CA GLU A 168 -6.63 10.13 -10.86
C GLU A 168 -7.90 9.75 -11.64
N ASN A 169 -8.34 10.56 -12.60
CA ASN A 169 -9.47 10.23 -13.46
C ASN A 169 -9.13 9.27 -14.60
N ILE A 170 -7.86 8.94 -14.85
CA ILE A 170 -7.43 8.19 -16.05
C ILE A 170 -6.59 6.93 -15.79
N ILE A 171 -6.17 6.73 -14.55
CA ILE A 171 -5.36 5.60 -14.10
C ILE A 171 -5.98 4.96 -12.85
N ASP A 172 -5.52 3.76 -12.55
CA ASP A 172 -5.89 3.03 -11.35
C ASP A 172 -5.57 3.85 -10.10
N THR A 173 -6.51 3.91 -9.16
CA THR A 173 -6.31 4.62 -7.90
C THR A 173 -6.94 3.91 -6.73
N VAL A 174 -6.37 4.14 -5.54
CA VAL A 174 -6.92 3.65 -4.27
C VAL A 174 -7.23 4.84 -3.37
N THR A 175 -8.37 4.79 -2.70
CA THR A 175 -8.76 5.76 -1.67
C THR A 175 -9.21 5.01 -0.42
N PHE A 176 -8.84 5.47 0.77
CA PHE A 176 -9.31 4.89 2.03
C PHE A 176 -9.41 5.97 3.12
N ALA A 177 -10.18 5.69 4.17
CA ALA A 177 -10.36 6.58 5.31
C ALA A 177 -10.37 5.78 6.63
N PHE A 178 -9.51 6.17 7.58
CA PHE A 178 -9.49 5.54 8.90
C PHE A 178 -10.80 5.80 9.68
N PRO A 179 -11.27 4.85 10.48
CA PRO A 179 -12.48 5.03 11.28
C PRO A 179 -12.46 6.23 12.23
N GLY A 180 -13.51 7.04 12.13
CA GLY A 180 -13.65 8.26 12.92
C GLY A 180 -12.64 9.36 12.58
N SER A 181 -11.97 9.28 11.43
CA SER A 181 -11.23 10.41 10.85
C SER A 181 -12.11 11.14 9.83
N GLN A 182 -12.38 12.43 10.05
CA GLN A 182 -12.98 13.30 9.02
C GLN A 182 -11.95 13.73 7.96
N ARG A 183 -10.65 13.54 8.22
CA ARG A 183 -9.62 13.68 7.19
C ARG A 183 -9.72 12.47 6.28
N GLN A 184 -10.41 12.62 5.16
CA GLN A 184 -10.30 11.72 4.02
C GLN A 184 -8.82 11.63 3.63
N LEU A 185 -8.22 10.45 3.77
CA LEU A 185 -6.84 10.25 3.36
C LEU A 185 -6.82 9.99 1.85
N ARG A 186 -6.15 10.94 1.20
CA ARG A 186 -5.42 10.93 -0.08
C ARG A 186 -5.76 9.78 -1.02
N ARG A 187 -6.22 10.16 -2.21
CA ARG A 187 -6.21 9.28 -3.37
C ARG A 187 -4.76 8.96 -3.74
N PHE A 188 -4.45 7.67 -3.74
CA PHE A 188 -3.17 7.14 -4.18
C PHE A 188 -3.32 6.68 -5.61
N VAL A 189 -2.38 7.09 -6.44
CA VAL A 189 -2.30 6.67 -7.83
C VAL A 189 -1.41 5.44 -7.90
N LEU A 190 -1.82 4.44 -8.67
CA LEU A 190 -0.97 3.32 -9.02
C LEU A 190 -0.13 3.72 -10.24
N SER A 191 1.17 3.89 -10.03
CA SER A 191 2.11 4.07 -11.13
C SER A 191 2.15 2.81 -12.01
N PRO A 192 2.34 2.95 -13.31
CA PRO A 192 2.49 1.83 -14.24
C PRO A 192 3.71 0.96 -13.93
N LEU A 193 3.73 -0.25 -14.50
CA LEU A 193 4.73 -1.30 -14.24
C LEU A 193 6.09 -1.04 -14.88
N GLU A 194 6.16 -0.35 -16.03
CA GLU A 194 7.30 -0.55 -16.94
C GLU A 194 8.18 0.68 -17.21
N ASP A 195 7.76 1.93 -16.98
CA ASP A 195 8.62 3.11 -17.15
C ASP A 195 7.99 4.42 -16.63
N ASP A 196 8.81 5.33 -16.12
CA ASP A 196 8.46 6.75 -15.90
C ASP A 196 7.90 7.41 -17.16
N THR A 197 8.34 6.96 -18.34
CA THR A 197 7.84 7.40 -19.64
C THR A 197 6.33 7.23 -19.78
N GLN A 198 5.74 6.20 -19.17
CA GLN A 198 4.29 6.00 -19.23
C GLN A 198 3.53 7.02 -18.38
N MET A 199 4.05 7.39 -17.21
CA MET A 199 3.46 8.48 -16.42
C MET A 199 3.58 9.83 -17.12
N GLU A 200 4.73 10.11 -17.71
CA GLU A 200 4.92 11.32 -18.51
C GLU A 200 4.00 11.35 -19.73
N HIS A 201 3.77 10.20 -20.36
CA HIS A 201 2.79 10.08 -21.42
C HIS A 201 1.36 10.38 -20.92
N TYR A 202 0.96 9.86 -19.75
CA TYR A 202 -0.32 10.21 -19.15
C TYR A 202 -0.43 11.72 -18.89
N PHE A 203 0.60 12.36 -18.35
CA PHE A 203 0.61 13.81 -18.13
C PHE A 203 0.54 14.61 -19.44
N LYS A 204 1.21 14.16 -20.50
CA LYS A 204 1.18 14.84 -21.79
C LYS A 204 -0.18 14.70 -22.49
N HIS A 205 -0.83 13.55 -22.34
CA HIS A 205 -2.04 13.19 -23.09
C HIS A 205 -3.33 13.15 -22.25
N TYR A 206 -3.31 13.59 -20.98
CA TYR A 206 -4.45 13.39 -20.05
C TYR A 206 -5.79 13.88 -20.57
N LYS A 207 -5.85 15.01 -21.28
CA LYS A 207 -7.12 15.53 -21.85
C LYS A 207 -7.74 14.56 -22.85
N SER A 208 -6.91 13.89 -23.66
CA SER A 208 -7.36 12.88 -24.61
C SER A 208 -7.87 11.63 -23.89
N TYR A 209 -7.20 11.24 -22.81
CA TYR A 209 -7.63 10.10 -21.97
C TYR A 209 -8.91 10.39 -21.19
N GLU A 210 -9.07 11.61 -20.66
CA GLU A 210 -10.28 12.02 -19.94
C GLU A 210 -11.52 11.92 -20.83
N ASN A 211 -11.41 12.31 -22.10
CA ASN A 211 -12.50 12.19 -23.08
C ASN A 211 -12.85 10.74 -23.45
N LYS A 212 -11.93 9.80 -23.21
CA LYS A 212 -12.12 8.36 -23.48
C LYS A 212 -12.71 7.61 -22.30
N ILE A 213 -12.87 8.28 -21.15
CA ILE A 213 -13.42 7.68 -19.95
C ILE A 213 -14.91 7.95 -19.88
N ILE A 214 -15.65 6.91 -20.25
CA ILE A 214 -17.10 6.96 -20.24
C ILE A 214 -17.54 6.89 -18.78
N ARG A 215 -18.07 8.01 -18.27
CA ARG A 215 -18.82 8.00 -17.01
C ARG A 215 -20.13 7.28 -17.26
N LEU A 216 -20.21 6.02 -16.86
CA LEU A 216 -21.49 5.32 -16.83
C LEU A 216 -22.40 6.11 -15.88
N LYS A 217 -23.51 6.68 -16.41
CA LYS A 217 -24.57 7.19 -15.55
C LYS A 217 -25.11 5.98 -14.78
N LYS A 218 -25.04 6.03 -13.45
CA LYS A 218 -25.84 5.11 -12.63
C LYS A 218 -27.29 5.52 -12.82
N ASP A 219 -28.11 4.59 -13.30
CA ASP A 219 -29.57 4.69 -13.32
C ASP A 219 -30.13 4.73 -11.88
#